data_AF-A0A914WN20-F1
#
_entry.id   AF-A0A914WN20-F1
#
_cell.length_a   1.000
_cell.length_b   1.000
_cell.length_c   1.000
_cell.angle_alpha   90.00
_cell.angle_beta   90.00
_cell.angle_gamma   90.00
#
_symmetry.space_group_name_H-M   'P 1'
#
loop_
_entity.id
_entity.type
_entity.pdbx_description
1 polymer ?
#
loop_
_entity_poly.entity_id
_entity_poly.type
_entity_poly.pdbx_seq_one_letter_code
_entity_poly.pdbx_strand_id
1 'polypeptide(L)'
;MLSAIEARAVLLEILNGIRRAEKSREMMDAVQLSENDMLRRMQLVYPLLCKIQMDTIANYGFSADAVGVAKFAQQIAGLEKEDGDVKRLNEELRLIFMPALPPAQTERRTNA
;
A
#
# COMPACT_ATOMS: atom_id res chain seq x y z
N MET A 1 -16.03 -12.86 7.06
CA MET A 1 -16.14 -11.38 7.11
C MET A 1 -15.30 -10.96 8.30
N LEU A 2 -14.38 -10.01 8.12
CA LEU A 2 -13.50 -9.56 9.21
C LEU A 2 -14.30 -8.86 10.31
N SER A 3 -13.97 -9.13 11.56
CA SER A 3 -14.30 -8.27 12.69
C SER A 3 -13.38 -7.03 12.72
N ALA A 4 -13.75 -6.01 13.50
CA ALA A 4 -12.90 -4.83 13.70
C ALA A 4 -11.51 -5.19 14.27
N ILE A 5 -11.44 -6.18 15.18
CA ILE A 5 -10.18 -6.66 15.76
C ILE A 5 -9.31 -7.31 14.67
N GLU A 6 -9.89 -8.20 13.86
CA GLU A 6 -9.16 -8.85 12.76
C GLU A 6 -8.73 -7.83 11.70
N ALA A 7 -9.58 -6.85 11.36
CA ALA A 7 -9.22 -5.79 10.42
C ALA A 7 -8.02 -4.97 10.89
N ARG A 8 -7.98 -4.59 12.18
CA ARG A 8 -6.79 -3.94 12.76
C ARG A 8 -5.56 -4.83 12.67
N ALA A 9 -5.69 -6.11 13.01
CA ALA A 9 -4.59 -7.07 12.99
C ALA A 9 -4.02 -7.21 11.57
N VAL A 10 -4.87 -7.40 10.56
CA VAL A 10 -4.45 -7.49 9.15
C VAL A 10 -3.73 -6.22 8.71
N LEU A 11 -4.30 -5.04 8.98
CA LEU A 11 -3.70 -3.77 8.56
C LEU A 11 -2.33 -3.55 9.22
N LEU A 12 -2.22 -3.85 10.52
CA LEU A 12 -0.94 -3.79 11.23
C LEU A 12 0.08 -4.80 10.68
N GLU A 13 -0.37 -6.00 10.33
CA GLU A 13 0.50 -7.03 9.77
C GLU A 13 1.04 -6.62 8.39
N ILE A 14 0.20 -6.04 7.53
CA ILE A 14 0.61 -5.48 6.24
C ILE A 14 1.63 -4.35 6.45
N LEU A 15 1.32 -3.36 7.31
CA LEU A 15 2.21 -2.23 7.58
C LEU A 15 3.56 -2.70 8.14
N ASN A 16 3.56 -3.66 9.06
CA ASN A 16 4.79 -4.25 9.59
C ASN A 16 5.55 -5.06 8.53
N GLY A 17 4.84 -5.76 7.64
CA GLY A 17 5.42 -6.45 6.50
C GLY A 17 6.15 -5.48 5.57
N ILE A 18 5.52 -4.34 5.25
CA ILE A 18 6.11 -3.27 4.45
C ILE A 18 7.36 -2.71 5.15
N ARG A 19 7.28 -2.35 6.43
CA ARG A 19 8.42 -1.82 7.20
C ARG A 19 9.60 -2.79 7.28
N ARG A 20 9.34 -4.09 7.30
CA ARG A 20 10.40 -5.12 7.21
C ARG A 20 10.99 -5.17 5.79
N ALA A 21 10.13 -5.13 4.78
CA ALA A 21 10.56 -5.15 3.39
C ALA A 21 11.38 -3.91 3.00
N GLU A 22 11.08 -2.72 3.53
CA GLU A 22 11.88 -1.50 3.34
C GLU A 22 13.35 -1.67 3.69
N LYS A 23 13.67 -2.56 4.63
CA LYS A 23 15.04 -2.88 5.05
C LYS A 23 15.65 -4.07 4.30
N SER A 24 14.88 -4.69 3.41
CA SER A 24 15.35 -5.82 2.60
C SER A 24 16.22 -5.34 1.46
N ARG A 25 17.18 -6.18 1.04
CA ARG A 25 18.05 -5.89 -0.09
C ARG A 25 17.26 -5.67 -1.38
N GLU A 26 16.24 -6.50 -1.60
CA GLU A 26 15.37 -6.43 -2.78
C GLU A 26 14.65 -5.08 -2.90
N MET A 27 14.03 -4.60 -1.82
CA MET A 27 13.36 -3.30 -1.82
C MET A 27 14.36 -2.14 -1.96
N MET A 28 15.50 -2.20 -1.28
CA MET A 28 16.54 -1.18 -1.40
C MET A 28 17.08 -1.08 -2.83
N ASP A 29 17.34 -2.21 -3.48
CA ASP A 29 17.80 -2.25 -4.87
C ASP A 29 16.71 -1.72 -5.82
N ALA A 30 15.44 -2.11 -5.64
CA ALA A 30 14.32 -1.60 -6.43
C ALA A 30 14.15 -0.08 -6.30
N VAL A 31 14.28 0.46 -5.09
CA VAL A 31 14.25 1.91 -4.83
C VAL A 31 15.44 2.61 -5.48
N GLN A 32 16.64 2.04 -5.36
CA GLN A 32 17.87 2.60 -5.95
C GLN A 32 17.78 2.65 -7.48
N LEU A 33 17.35 1.57 -8.12
CA LEU A 33 17.20 1.47 -9.59
C LEU A 33 16.11 2.40 -10.15
N SER A 34 15.18 2.82 -9.30
CA SER A 34 14.11 3.71 -9.71
C SER A 34 14.52 5.17 -9.80
N GLU A 35 15.65 5.60 -9.24
CA GLU A 35 16.26 6.94 -9.41
C GLU A 35 15.25 8.11 -9.59
N ASN A 36 14.35 8.32 -8.62
CA ASN A 36 13.24 9.31 -8.63
C ASN A 36 12.17 9.14 -9.74
N ASP A 37 12.37 8.28 -10.73
CA ASP A 37 11.41 7.92 -11.76
C ASP A 37 10.20 7.20 -11.14
N MET A 38 9.05 7.84 -11.22
CA MET A 38 7.80 7.33 -10.66
C MET A 38 7.30 6.09 -11.42
N LEU A 39 7.50 6.03 -12.74
CA LEU A 39 7.12 4.86 -13.54
C LEU A 39 7.98 3.66 -13.15
N ARG A 40 9.29 3.86 -12.95
CA ARG A 40 10.16 2.78 -12.45
C ARG A 40 9.79 2.34 -11.04
N ARG A 41 9.43 3.27 -10.14
CA ARG A 41 8.90 2.89 -8.82
C ARG A 41 7.64 2.04 -8.93
N MET A 42 6.72 2.39 -9.84
CA MET A 42 5.53 1.59 -10.10
C MET A 42 5.84 0.21 -10.72
N GLN A 43 6.95 0.06 -11.43
CA GLN A 43 7.35 -1.22 -12.03
C GLN A 43 8.17 -2.10 -11.09
N LEU A 44 8.95 -1.50 -10.19
CA LEU A 44 9.92 -2.23 -9.36
C LEU A 44 9.52 -2.32 -7.88
N VAL A 45 8.98 -1.24 -7.31
CA VAL A 45 8.64 -1.16 -5.87
C VAL A 45 7.19 -1.59 -5.63
N TYR A 46 6.26 -1.10 -6.45
CA TYR A 46 4.83 -1.36 -6.26
C TYR A 46 4.48 -2.87 -6.26
N PRO A 47 5.03 -3.72 -7.15
CA PRO A 47 4.75 -5.15 -7.12
C PRO A 47 5.17 -5.83 -5.80
N LEU A 48 6.26 -5.37 -5.19
CA LEU A 48 6.73 -5.88 -3.89
C LEU A 48 5.73 -5.54 -2.78
N LEU A 49 5.21 -4.31 -2.77
CA LEU A 49 4.18 -3.89 -1.83
C LEU A 49 2.88 -4.68 -2.01
N CYS A 50 2.44 -4.87 -3.27
CA CYS A 50 1.27 -5.68 -3.59
C CYS A 50 1.44 -7.13 -3.12
N LYS A 51 2.62 -7.73 -3.32
CA LYS A 51 2.92 -9.08 -2.87
C LYS A 51 2.77 -9.22 -1.35
N ILE A 52 3.31 -8.26 -0.59
CA ILE A 52 3.16 -8.25 0.88
C ILE A 52 1.69 -8.19 1.28
N GLN A 53 0.92 -7.30 0.64
CA GLN A 53 -0.51 -7.19 0.93
C GLN A 53 -1.25 -8.50 0.61
N MET A 54 -1.05 -9.07 -0.58
CA MET A 54 -1.69 -10.31 -1.03
C MET A 54 -1.34 -11.50 -0.13
N ASP A 55 -0.07 -11.68 0.19
CA ASP A 55 0.40 -12.75 1.07
C ASP A 55 -0.19 -12.61 2.48
N THR A 56 -0.29 -11.37 2.99
CA THR A 56 -0.84 -11.12 4.32
C THR A 56 -2.34 -11.40 4.37
N ILE A 57 -3.13 -10.86 3.43
CA ILE A 57 -4.59 -11.07 3.44
C ILE A 57 -4.98 -12.53 3.18
N ALA A 58 -4.12 -13.32 2.53
CA ALA A 58 -4.34 -14.74 2.33
C ALA A 58 -4.46 -15.52 3.66
N ASN A 59 -3.71 -15.11 4.69
CA ASN A 59 -3.79 -15.68 6.03
C ASN A 59 -5.15 -15.43 6.72
N TYR A 60 -5.96 -14.53 6.18
CA TYR A 60 -7.26 -14.12 6.72
C TYR A 60 -8.43 -14.54 5.79
N GLY A 61 -8.18 -15.49 4.89
CA GLY A 61 -9.21 -16.10 4.05
C GLY A 61 -9.55 -15.33 2.76
N PHE A 62 -8.74 -14.35 2.37
CA PHE A 62 -8.84 -13.73 1.05
C PHE A 62 -7.98 -14.50 0.03
N SER A 63 -8.28 -14.36 -1.25
CA SER A 63 -7.40 -14.87 -2.31
C SER A 63 -6.16 -13.97 -2.43
N ALA A 64 -5.00 -14.56 -2.73
CA ALA A 64 -3.75 -13.84 -2.99
C ALA A 64 -3.72 -13.26 -4.42
N ASP A 65 -4.76 -12.52 -4.80
CA ASP A 65 -4.93 -11.93 -6.13
C ASP A 65 -5.66 -10.58 -6.06
N ALA A 66 -5.84 -9.94 -7.22
CA ALA A 66 -6.53 -8.65 -7.31
C ALA A 66 -7.99 -8.70 -6.82
N VAL A 67 -8.67 -9.85 -6.97
CA VAL A 67 -10.05 -10.05 -6.50
C VAL A 67 -10.08 -10.07 -4.97
N GLY A 68 -9.12 -10.74 -4.34
CA GLY A 68 -8.97 -10.80 -2.88
C GLY A 68 -8.65 -9.43 -2.30
N VAL A 69 -7.74 -8.69 -2.92
CA VAL A 69 -7.42 -7.30 -2.53
C VAL A 69 -8.65 -6.40 -2.64
N ALA A 70 -9.42 -6.50 -3.72
CA ALA A 70 -10.65 -5.70 -3.89
C ALA A 70 -11.70 -6.02 -2.81
N LYS A 71 -11.91 -7.31 -2.50
CA LYS A 71 -12.82 -7.76 -1.43
C LYS A 71 -12.35 -7.30 -0.05
N PHE A 72 -11.04 -7.38 0.20
CA PHE A 72 -10.43 -6.87 1.43
C PHE A 72 -10.69 -5.37 1.59
N ALA A 73 -10.38 -4.58 0.55
CA ALA A 73 -10.60 -3.14 0.54
C ALA A 73 -12.09 -2.78 0.78
N GLN A 74 -13.02 -3.52 0.18
CA GLN A 74 -14.46 -3.33 0.40
C GLN A 74 -14.86 -3.58 1.87
N GLN A 75 -14.31 -4.61 2.52
CA GLN A 75 -14.61 -4.89 3.94
C GLN A 75 -14.02 -3.81 4.86
N ILE A 76 -12.77 -3.40 4.62
CA ILE A 76 -12.13 -2.33 5.39
C ILE A 76 -12.89 -1.00 5.27
N ALA A 77 -13.37 -0.67 4.07
CA ALA A 77 -14.18 0.54 3.84
C ALA A 77 -15.51 0.56 4.62
N GLY A 78 -16.06 -0.61 4.94
CA GLY A 78 -17.19 -0.73 5.86
C GLY A 78 -16.77 -0.48 7.31
N LEU A 79 -15.74 -1.21 7.75
CA LEU A 79 -15.27 -1.20 9.14
C LEU A 79 -14.64 0.14 9.57
N GLU A 80 -14.01 0.89 8.67
CA GLU A 80 -13.42 2.20 8.99
C GLU A 80 -14.46 3.28 9.36
N LYS A 81 -15.73 3.06 9.03
CA LYS A 81 -16.84 3.95 9.42
C LYS A 81 -17.24 3.75 10.89
N GLU A 82 -16.94 2.58 11.44
CA GLU A 82 -17.36 2.15 12.76
C GLU A 82 -16.19 2.13 13.76
N ASP A 83 -14.96 1.98 13.26
CA ASP A 83 -13.74 1.84 14.08
C ASP A 83 -12.64 2.83 13.67
N GLY A 84 -12.32 3.76 14.58
CA GLY A 84 -11.35 4.82 14.33
C GLY A 84 -9.91 4.32 14.14
N ASP A 85 -9.55 3.19 14.74
CA ASP A 85 -8.22 2.60 14.56
C ASP A 85 -8.10 1.91 13.20
N VAL A 86 -9.14 1.20 12.75
CA VAL A 86 -9.21 0.67 11.37
C VAL A 86 -9.05 1.81 10.37
N LYS A 87 -9.75 2.92 10.56
CA LYS A 87 -9.62 4.11 9.71
C LYS A 87 -8.20 4.63 9.66
N ARG A 88 -7.59 4.89 10.82
CA ARG A 88 -6.22 5.42 10.92
C ARG A 88 -5.21 4.50 10.23
N LEU A 89 -5.30 3.19 10.46
CA LEU A 89 -4.40 2.20 9.87
C LEU A 89 -4.60 2.08 8.34
N ASN A 90 -5.85 2.15 7.88
CA ASN A 90 -6.16 2.13 6.45
C ASN A 90 -5.71 3.40 5.73
N GLU A 91 -5.76 4.56 6.40
CA GLU A 91 -5.18 5.81 5.89
C GLU A 91 -3.65 5.73 5.76
N GLU A 92 -2.95 5.18 6.77
CA GLU A 92 -1.50 4.94 6.70
C GLU A 92 -1.15 4.02 5.52
N LEU A 93 -1.91 2.93 5.34
CA LEU A 93 -1.71 2.01 4.22
C LEU A 93 -1.93 2.68 2.87
N ARG A 94 -3.00 3.49 2.73
CA ARG A 94 -3.29 4.23 1.49
C ARG A 94 -2.17 5.18 1.10
N LEU A 95 -1.55 5.87 2.06
CA LEU A 95 -0.44 6.79 1.78
C LEU A 95 0.80 6.08 1.21
N ILE A 96 1.02 4.81 1.57
CA ILE A 96 2.10 4.01 1.02
C ILE A 96 1.82 3.64 -0.45
N PHE A 97 0.61 3.21 -0.76
CA PHE A 97 0.21 2.80 -2.12
C PHE A 97 -0.11 3.98 -3.05
N MET A 98 -0.42 5.15 -2.49
CA MET A 98 -0.73 6.38 -3.21
C MET A 98 0.16 7.53 -2.69
N PRO A 99 1.47 7.50 -2.97
CA PRO A 99 2.34 8.61 -2.60
C PRO A 99 1.83 9.89 -3.26
N ALA A 100 1.81 10.99 -2.51
CA ALA A 100 1.37 12.28 -3.02
C ALA A 100 2.09 12.58 -4.34
N LEU A 101 1.32 12.85 -5.40
CA LEU A 101 1.90 13.30 -6.66
C LEU A 101 2.77 14.54 -6.34
N PRO A 102 4.00 14.64 -6.86
CA PRO A 102 4.72 15.89 -6.82
C PRO A 102 3.79 16.98 -7.35
N PRO A 103 3.75 18.18 -6.74
CA PRO A 103 2.97 19.27 -7.31
C PRO A 103 3.34 19.35 -8.79
N ALA A 104 2.33 19.34 -9.65
CA ALA A 104 2.52 19.47 -11.08
C ALA A 104 3.51 20.62 -11.27
N GLN A 105 4.68 20.35 -11.86
CA GLN A 105 5.56 21.43 -12.24
C GLN A 105 4.74 22.23 -13.26
N THR A 106 4.09 23.30 -12.78
CA THR A 106 3.49 24.31 -13.64
C THR A 106 4.63 24.71 -14.53
N GLU A 107 4.61 24.20 -15.77
CA GLU A 107 5.54 24.62 -16.80
C GLU A 107 5.44 26.13 -16.81
N ARG A 108 6.42 26.81 -16.23
CA ARG A 108 6.68 28.20 -16.53
C ARG A 108 7.11 28.19 -17.99
N ARG A 109 6.12 28.14 -18.89
CA ARG A 109 6.26 28.63 -20.26
C ARG A 109 6.38 30.15 -20.16
N THR A 110 7.49 30.59 -19.57
CA THR A 110 8.01 31.93 -19.78
C THR A 110 8.98 31.83 -20.95
N ASN A 111 8.59 32.51 -22.02
CA ASN A 111 9.42 33.15 -23.03
C ASN A 111 9.94 32.26 -24.18
N ALA A 112 9.33 32.43 -25.35
CA ALA A 112 9.94 33.21 -26.44
C ALA A 112 8.84 33.77 -27.35
#